data_AF-G2RGF4-F1
#
_entry.id   AF-G2RGF4-F1
#
_cell.length_a   1.000
_cell.length_b   1.000
_cell.length_c   1.000
_cell.angle_alpha   90.00
_cell.angle_beta   90.00
_cell.angle_gamma   90.00
#
_symmetry.space_group_name_H-M   'P 1'
#
loop_
_entity.id
_entity.type
_entity.pdbx_description
1 polymer ?
#
loop_
_entity_poly.entity_id
_entity_poly.type
_entity_poly.pdbx_seq_one_letter_code
_entity_poly.pdbx_strand_id
1 'polypeptide(L)'
;MAQHESFLAAVVADADALKARAVLGGFTEMRERHSLTRVQHFEPQDLTVKGFPTIKQLQKERAPTAAQWQELHQILVKQPSTLQVRTDITDMVENTVRM
;
A
#
# COMPACT_ATOMS: atom_id res chain seq x y z
N MET A 1 -7.22 -7.40 15.22
CA MET A 1 -7.83 -7.61 13.89
C MET A 1 -6.83 -7.11 12.86
N ALA A 2 -6.48 -7.90 11.85
CA ALA A 2 -5.62 -7.42 10.76
C ALA A 2 -6.44 -6.49 9.86
N GLN A 3 -6.07 -5.20 9.84
CA GLN A 3 -6.68 -4.21 8.96
C GLN A 3 -6.04 -4.37 7.58
N HIS A 4 -6.87 -4.56 6.55
CA HIS A 4 -6.40 -4.67 5.17
C HIS A 4 -6.49 -3.28 4.54
N GLU A 5 -5.39 -2.78 4.01
CA GLU A 5 -5.32 -1.52 3.28
C GLU A 5 -5.10 -1.80 1.79
N SER A 6 -5.82 -1.08 0.94
CA SER A 6 -5.63 -1.11 -0.51
C SER A 6 -5.23 0.29 -0.96
N PHE A 7 -4.18 0.38 -1.79
CA PHE A 7 -3.72 1.65 -2.35
C PHE A 7 -3.38 1.47 -3.82
N LEU A 8 -3.58 2.55 -4.59
CA LEU A 8 -3.15 2.65 -5.98
C LEU A 8 -2.00 3.67 -6.05
N ALA A 9 -0.91 3.30 -6.71
CA ALA A 9 0.24 4.17 -6.90
C ALA A 9 0.46 4.44 -8.39
N ALA A 10 0.94 5.64 -8.72
CA ALA A 10 1.35 6.03 -10.06
C ALA A 10 2.70 6.76 -10.01
N VAL A 11 3.50 6.64 -11.07
CA VAL A 11 4.78 7.32 -11.22
C VAL A 11 4.60 8.50 -12.16
N VAL A 12 5.14 9.66 -11.78
CA VAL A 12 5.11 10.88 -12.58
C VAL A 12 6.54 11.28 -12.91
N ALA A 13 6.76 11.83 -14.11
CA ALA A 13 8.06 12.39 -14.49
C ALA A 13 8.42 13.58 -13.59
N ASP A 14 9.70 13.76 -13.29
CA ASP A 14 10.18 14.82 -12.39
C ASP A 14 9.76 16.23 -12.87
N ALA A 15 9.82 16.46 -14.18
CA ALA A 15 9.39 17.71 -14.81
C ALA A 15 7.90 18.04 -14.54
N ASP A 16 7.06 17.03 -14.32
CA ASP A 16 5.62 17.17 -14.09
C ASP A 16 5.24 17.12 -12.60
N ALA A 17 6.20 16.90 -11.69
CA ALA A 17 5.93 16.66 -10.28
C ALA A 17 5.17 17.82 -9.61
N LEU A 18 5.55 19.07 -9.90
CA LEU A 18 4.86 20.25 -9.38
C LEU A 18 3.41 20.35 -9.86
N LYS A 19 3.18 20.03 -11.13
CA LYS A 19 1.83 20.06 -11.72
C LYS A 19 0.96 18.96 -11.11
N ALA A 20 1.49 17.75 -10.95
CA ALA A 20 0.77 16.64 -10.33
C ALA A 20 0.37 16.97 -8.88
N ARG A 21 1.28 17.54 -8.08
CA ARG A 21 0.97 18.00 -6.72
C ARG A 21 -0.13 19.06 -6.69
N ALA A 22 -0.07 20.04 -7.60
CA ALA A 22 -1.08 21.09 -7.67
C ALA A 22 -2.47 20.55 -8.02
N VAL A 23 -2.55 19.61 -8.98
CA VAL A 23 -3.81 18.94 -9.35
C VAL A 23 -4.36 18.13 -8.17
N LEU A 24 -3.52 17.33 -7.51
CA LEU A 24 -3.93 16.53 -6.35
C LEU A 24 -4.37 17.42 -5.17
N GLY A 25 -3.65 18.51 -4.89
CA GLY A 25 -4.02 19.44 -3.84
C GLY A 25 -5.33 20.19 -4.14
N GLY A 26 -5.58 20.53 -5.40
CA GLY A 26 -6.86 21.10 -5.83
C GLY A 26 -8.02 20.11 -5.74
N PHE A 27 -7.78 18.84 -6.07
CA PHE A 27 -8.81 17.79 -6.02
C PHE A 27 -9.13 17.32 -4.61
N THR A 28 -8.12 17.22 -3.74
CA THR A 28 -8.29 16.74 -2.35
C THR A 28 -8.59 17.87 -1.38
N GLU A 29 -8.43 19.14 -1.80
CA GLU A 29 -8.45 20.31 -0.91
C GLU A 29 -7.44 20.23 0.24
N MET A 30 -6.41 19.39 0.10
CA MET A 30 -5.37 19.18 1.11
C MET A 30 -4.02 19.68 0.61
N ARG A 31 -3.21 20.19 1.55
CA ARG A 31 -1.80 20.47 1.29
C ARG A 31 -1.01 19.18 1.31
N GLU A 32 0.07 19.13 0.53
CA GLU A 32 1.01 18.03 0.60
C GLU A 32 1.57 17.88 2.01
N ARG A 33 1.71 16.63 2.45
CA ARG A 33 2.39 16.27 3.69
C ARG A 33 3.51 15.30 3.33
N HIS A 34 4.70 15.61 3.83
CA HIS A 34 5.82 14.71 3.74
C HIS A 34 5.77 13.77 4.93
N SER A 35 5.78 12.46 4.67
CA SER A 35 5.92 11.42 5.68
C SER A 35 7.02 10.47 5.24
N LEU A 36 7.96 10.19 6.12
CA LEU A 36 9.07 9.30 5.87
C LEU A 36 8.82 8.01 6.64
N THR A 37 8.73 6.90 5.91
CA THR A 37 8.54 5.59 6.51
C THR A 37 9.72 4.70 6.16
N ARG A 38 10.38 4.15 7.17
CA ARG A 38 11.35 3.07 6.98
C ARG A 38 10.59 1.77 6.79
N VAL A 39 10.85 1.09 5.68
CA VAL A 39 10.28 -0.23 5.38
C VAL A 39 11.38 -1.27 5.52
N GLN A 40 11.21 -2.19 6.46
CA GLN A 40 12.09 -3.34 6.64
C GLN A 40 11.40 -4.59 6.09
N HIS A 41 12.07 -5.27 5.16
CA HIS A 41 11.59 -6.49 4.55
C HIS A 41 12.17 -7.70 5.28
N PHE A 42 11.31 -8.61 5.69
CA PHE A 42 11.70 -9.89 6.24
C PHE A 42 11.27 -10.97 5.25
N GLU A 43 12.26 -11.69 4.73
CA GLU A 43 11.98 -12.91 3.97
C GLU A 43 11.37 -13.94 4.94
N PRO A 44 10.20 -14.50 4.63
CA PRO A 44 9.66 -15.57 5.44
C PRO A 44 10.63 -16.76 5.39
N GLN A 45 11.06 -17.24 6.56
CA GLN A 45 11.88 -18.46 6.67
C GLN A 45 11.11 -19.71 6.22
N ASP A 46 9.78 -19.62 6.15
CA ASP A 46 8.90 -20.71 5.74
C ASP A 46 8.09 -20.32 4.49
N LEU A 47 8.32 -21.06 3.40
CA LEU A 47 7.63 -20.89 2.10
C LEU A 47 6.14 -21.23 2.15
N THR A 48 5.63 -21.72 3.29
CA THR A 48 4.20 -21.98 3.49
C THR A 48 3.37 -20.72 3.71
N VAL A 49 4.00 -19.55 3.94
CA VAL A 49 3.32 -18.25 4.03
C VAL A 49 2.82 -17.84 2.64
N LYS A 50 1.59 -18.25 2.35
CA LYS A 50 0.84 -17.93 1.12
C LYS A 50 0.12 -16.60 1.29
N GLY A 51 0.12 -15.78 0.23
CA GLY A 51 -0.20 -14.36 0.20
C GLY A 51 -1.48 -13.89 0.89
N PHE A 52 -2.45 -13.38 0.14
CA PHE A 52 -3.64 -12.77 0.74
C PHE A 52 -4.53 -13.83 1.41
N PRO A 53 -4.91 -13.70 2.70
CA PRO A 53 -5.72 -14.70 3.37
C PRO A 53 -7.15 -14.71 2.83
N THR A 54 -7.77 -15.90 2.80
CA THR A 54 -9.17 -16.03 2.37
C THR A 54 -10.14 -15.37 3.35
N ILE A 55 -10.63 -14.19 3.00
CA ILE A 55 -11.67 -13.47 3.77
C ILE A 55 -13.05 -13.95 3.33
N LYS A 56 -13.66 -14.84 4.11
CA LYS A 56 -14.97 -15.46 3.80
C LYS A 56 -16.10 -14.44 3.58
N GLN A 57 -16.00 -13.24 4.15
CA GLN A 57 -16.99 -12.17 3.98
C GLN A 57 -17.00 -11.64 2.54
N LEU A 58 -15.82 -11.43 1.94
CA LEU A 58 -15.67 -10.96 0.56
C LEU A 58 -16.08 -12.02 -0.48
N GLN A 59 -16.15 -13.29 -0.09
CA GLN A 59 -16.62 -14.38 -0.96
C GLN A 59 -18.15 -14.55 -0.97
N LYS A 60 -18.85 -13.98 0.02
CA LYS A 60 -20.32 -14.10 0.13
C LYS A 60 -21.08 -13.08 -0.70
N GLU A 61 -20.44 -11.98 -1.09
CA GLU A 61 -21.08 -10.94 -1.88
C GLU A 61 -21.21 -11.35 -3.34
N ARG A 62 -22.45 -11.53 -3.80
CA ARG A 62 -22.77 -11.70 -5.22
C ARG A 62 -22.81 -10.33 -5.91
N ALA A 63 -21.64 -9.72 -6.07
CA ALA A 63 -21.48 -8.51 -6.88
C ALA A 63 -21.35 -8.86 -8.38
N PRO A 64 -21.69 -7.94 -9.30
CA PRO A 64 -21.46 -8.13 -10.75
C PRO A 64 -20.00 -8.45 -11.08
N THR A 65 -19.06 -7.99 -10.25
CA THR A 65 -17.61 -8.21 -10.36
C THR A 65 -17.12 -9.45 -9.62
N ALA A 66 -18.01 -10.29 -9.09
CA ALA A 66 -17.63 -11.44 -8.27
C ALA A 66 -16.69 -12.42 -9.01
N ALA A 67 -16.87 -12.63 -10.31
CA ALA A 67 -15.98 -13.49 -11.11
C ALA A 67 -14.55 -12.91 -11.17
N GLN A 68 -14.42 -11.60 -11.44
CA GLN A 68 -13.14 -10.89 -11.48
C GLN A 68 -12.45 -10.89 -10.11
N TRP A 69 -13.23 -10.72 -9.03
CA TRP A 69 -12.73 -10.82 -7.68
C TRP A 69 -12.21 -12.22 -7.36
N GLN A 70 -12.94 -13.28 -7.74
CA GLN A 70 -12.48 -14.66 -7.52
C GLN A 70 -11.18 -14.96 -8.26
N GLU A 71 -11.05 -14.48 -9.50
CA GLU A 71 -9.82 -14.59 -10.28
C GLU A 71 -8.65 -13.87 -9.62
N LEU A 72 -8.82 -12.59 -9.26
CA LEU A 72 -7.81 -11.81 -8.56
C LEU A 72 -7.43 -12.46 -7.22
N HIS A 73 -8.41 -12.91 -6.45
CA HIS A 73 -8.18 -13.57 -5.17
C HIS A 73 -7.37 -14.87 -5.33
N GLN A 74 -7.63 -15.68 -6.35
CA GLN A 74 -6.84 -16.88 -6.62
C GLN A 74 -5.36 -16.57 -6.92
N ILE A 75 -5.10 -15.44 -7.59
CA ILE A 75 -3.74 -14.96 -7.85
C ILE A 75 -3.10 -14.51 -6.53
N LEU A 76 -3.77 -13.63 -5.79
CA LEU A 76 -3.25 -13.03 -4.55
C LEU A 76 -2.98 -14.06 -3.44
N VAL A 77 -3.80 -15.11 -3.31
CA VAL A 77 -3.60 -16.18 -2.32
C VAL A 77 -2.31 -16.98 -2.62
N LYS A 78 -1.94 -17.14 -3.90
CA LYS A 78 -0.79 -17.96 -4.31
C LYS A 78 0.50 -17.16 -4.40
N GLN A 79 0.42 -15.83 -4.33
CA GLN A 79 1.61 -14.99 -4.41
C GLN A 79 2.45 -15.12 -3.14
N PRO A 80 3.79 -15.18 -3.27
CA PRO A 80 4.69 -15.01 -2.14
C PRO A 80 4.41 -13.66 -1.49
N SER A 81 4.26 -13.64 -0.17
CA SER A 81 4.18 -12.40 0.60
C SER A 81 5.48 -12.17 1.34
N THR A 82 5.95 -10.92 1.36
CA THR A 82 7.05 -10.49 2.23
C THR A 82 6.46 -9.83 3.46
N LEU A 83 6.93 -10.21 4.64
CA LEU A 83 6.56 -9.49 5.85
C LEU A 83 7.29 -8.14 5.85
N GLN A 84 6.54 -7.06 6.04
CA GLN A 84 7.07 -5.71 6.11
C GLN A 84 6.80 -5.12 7.48
N VAL A 85 7.83 -4.56 8.10
CA VAL A 85 7.67 -3.66 9.25
C VAL A 85 7.84 -2.23 8.73
N ARG A 86 6.82 -1.41 8.96
CA ARG A 86 6.79 0.00 8.58
C ARG A 86 6.93 0.84 9.84
N THR A 87 7.97 1.66 9.91
CA THR A 87 8.23 2.56 11.03
C THR A 87 8.22 3.99 10.52
N ASP A 88 7.36 4.84 11.07
CA ASP A 88 7.40 6.28 10.82
C ASP A 88 8.69 6.85 11.43
N ILE A 89 9.47 7.53 10.60
CA ILE A 89 10.73 8.17 10.97
C ILE A 89 10.74 9.66 10.61
N THR A 90 9.57 10.24 10.30
CA THR A 90 9.43 11.64 9.86
C THR A 90 10.10 12.59 10.84
N ASP A 91 9.74 12.52 12.12
CA ASP A 91 10.29 13.39 13.17
C ASP A 91 11.79 13.18 13.38
N MET A 92 12.28 11.94 13.26
CA MET A 92 13.71 11.63 13.42
C MET A 92 14.55 12.32 12.34
N VAL A 93 14.07 12.31 11.10
CA VAL A 93 14.79 12.90 9.97
C VAL A 93 14.70 14.43 10.03
N GLU A 94 13.52 14.98 10.30
CA GLU A 94 13.34 16.43 10.42
C GLU A 94 14.23 17.05 11.51
N ASN A 95 14.40 16.36 12.64
CA ASN A 95 15.27 16.82 13.71
C ASN A 95 16.77 16.70 13.35
N THR A 96 17.15 15.71 12.55
CA THR A 96 18.54 15.54 12.10
C THR A 96 18.96 16.62 11.10
N VAL A 97 18.05 17.06 10.22
CA VAL A 97 18.31 18.11 9.22
C VAL A 97 18.41 19.51 9.84
N ARG A 98 17.89 19.70 11.07
CA ARG A 98 17.91 20.98 11.79
C ARG A 98 19.15 21.18 12.67
N MET A 99 19.99 20.15 12.87
CA MET A 99 21.28 20.26 13.56
C MET A 99 22.40 20.53 12.55
#